data_AF-A0A535L7J7-F1
#
_entry.id   AF-A0A535L7J7-F1
#
_cell.length_a   1.000
_cell.length_b   1.000
_cell.length_c   1.000
_cell.angle_alpha   90.00
_cell.angle_beta   90.00
_cell.angle_gamma   90.00
#
_symmetry.space_group_name_H-M   'P 1'
#
loop_
_entity.id
_entity.type
_entity.pdbx_description
1 polymer ?
#
loop_
_entity_poly.entity_id
_entity_poly.type
_entity_poly.pdbx_seq_one_letter_code
_entity_poly.pdbx_strand_id
1 'polypeptide(L)' 'AQLLDSVRGVAFESYERAIDAHIKNIRRKIEPEPRSPRYLLTVFGVGYRFAEPPAPG' A
#
# COMPACT_ATOMS: atom_id res chain seq x y z
N ALA A 1 24.99 13.90 14.22
CA ALA A 1 23.82 14.46 13.50
C ALA A 1 22.56 13.59 13.74
N GLN A 2 22.15 13.39 15.00
CA GLN A 2 21.04 12.46 15.35
C GLN A 2 19.63 13.00 14.99
N LEU A 3 19.44 14.32 15.05
CA LEU A 3 18.14 14.95 14.79
C LEU A 3 17.64 14.76 13.34
N LEU A 4 18.55 14.80 12.37
CA LEU A 4 18.20 14.65 10.95
C LEU A 4 17.69 13.23 10.63
N ASP A 5 18.29 12.21 11.23
CA ASP A 5 17.86 10.81 11.05
C ASP A 5 16.53 10.53 11.77
N SER A 6 16.33 11.10 12.97
CA SER A 6 15.05 11.00 13.69
C SER A 6 13.88 11.64 12.93
N VAL A 7 14.11 12.81 12.32
CA VAL A 7 13.08 13.49 11.52
C VAL A 7 12.77 12.71 10.23
N ARG A 8 13.78 12.11 9.59
CA ARG A 8 13.55 11.23 8.42
C ARG A 8 12.74 9.98 8.78
N GLY A 9 13.05 9.32 9.89
CA GLY A 9 12.30 8.14 10.35
C GLY A 9 10.83 8.45 10.62
N VAL A 10 10.55 9.53 11.34
CA VAL A 10 9.17 9.96 11.64
C VAL A 10 8.41 10.38 10.38
N ALA A 11 9.06 11.10 9.45
CA ALA A 11 8.43 11.49 8.19
C ALA A 11 8.10 10.27 7.32
N PHE A 12 9.00 9.29 7.28
CA PHE A 12 8.82 8.04 6.53
C PHE A 12 7.66 7.20 7.11
N GLU A 13 7.62 7.01 8.43
CA GLU A 13 6.52 6.30 9.09
C GLU A 13 5.16 7.00 8.89
N SER A 14 5.13 8.34 8.98
CA SER A 14 3.92 9.10 8.71
C SER A 14 3.44 8.93 7.27
N TYR A 15 4.37 8.82 6.33
CA TYR A 15 4.08 8.61 4.92
C TYR A 15 3.53 7.19 4.67
N GLU A 16 4.12 6.15 5.28
CA GLU A 16 3.60 4.78 5.19
C GLU A 16 2.18 4.66 5.74
N ARG A 17 1.89 5.29 6.89
CA ARG A 17 0.53 5.31 7.46
C ARG A 17 -0.48 5.98 6.53
N ALA A 18 -0.07 7.05 5.85
CA ALA A 18 -0.90 7.73 4.87
C ALA A 18 -1.17 6.82 3.66
N ILE A 19 -0.15 6.13 3.14
CA ILE A 19 -0.31 5.13 2.08
C ILE A 19 -1.31 4.06 2.50
N ASP A 20 -1.16 3.46 3.67
CA ASP A 20 -2.07 2.40 4.14
C ASP A 20 -3.53 2.86 4.22
N ALA A 21 -3.77 4.08 4.66
CA ALA A 21 -5.10 4.68 4.67
C ALA A 21 -5.66 4.82 3.24
N HIS A 22 -4.84 5.28 2.29
CA HIS A 22 -5.23 5.38 0.89
C HIS A 22 -5.50 4.01 0.27
N ILE A 23 -4.65 3.00 0.50
CA ILE A 23 -4.85 1.63 0.02
C ILE A 23 -6.15 1.06 0.57
N LYS A 24 -6.43 1.24 1.86
CA LYS A 24 -7.70 0.81 2.49
C LYS A 24 -8.92 1.51 1.86
N ASN A 25 -8.80 2.78 1.50
CA ASN A 25 -9.87 3.52 0.82
C ASN A 25 -10.08 3.02 -0.61
N ILE A 26 -9.00 2.74 -1.34
CA ILE A 26 -9.06 2.22 -2.71
C ILE A 26 -9.68 0.83 -2.72
N ARG A 27 -9.21 -0.09 -1.87
CA ARG A 27 -9.77 -1.45 -1.77
C ARG A 27 -11.26 -1.43 -1.46
N ARG A 28 -11.73 -0.54 -0.58
CA ARG A 28 -13.16 -0.35 -0.32
C ARG A 28 -13.99 0.07 -1.53
N LYS A 29 -13.38 0.73 -2.51
CA LYS A 29 -14.08 1.22 -3.71
C LYS A 29 -14.06 0.21 -4.85
N ILE A 30 -12.97 -0.55 -5.00
CA ILE A 30 -12.75 -1.38 -6.18
C ILE A 30 -12.91 -2.88 -5.91
N GLU A 31 -12.68 -3.34 -4.68
CA GLU A 31 -12.74 -4.76 -4.35
C GLU A 31 -14.17 -5.16 -4.01
N PRO A 32 -14.62 -6.36 -4.44
CA PRO A 32 -15.88 -6.92 -3.98
C PRO A 32 -15.87 -7.20 -2.46
N GLU A 33 -14.73 -7.67 -1.94
CA GLU A 33 -14.48 -7.87 -0.51
C GLU A 33 -13.11 -7.26 -0.16
N PRO A 34 -13.05 -6.11 0.51
CA PRO A 34 -11.80 -5.41 0.82
C PRO A 34 -10.80 -6.23 1.65
N ARG A 35 -11.26 -7.22 2.42
CA ARG A 35 -10.39 -8.13 3.20
C ARG A 35 -9.79 -9.25 2.36
N SER A 36 -10.29 -9.48 1.15
CA SER A 36 -9.81 -10.49 0.21
C SER A 36 -9.50 -9.82 -1.15
N PRO A 37 -8.45 -8.97 -1.22
CA PRO A 37 -8.18 -8.15 -2.38
C PRO A 37 -7.84 -8.98 -3.63
N ARG A 38 -8.51 -8.69 -4.75
CA ARG A 38 -8.30 -9.31 -6.06
C ARG A 38 -7.64 -8.36 -7.06
N TYR A 39 -7.79 -7.05 -6.89
CA TYR A 39 -7.27 -6.05 -7.82
C TYR A 39 -6.04 -5.32 -7.30
N LEU A 40 -5.96 -5.00 -6.01
CA LEU A 40 -4.84 -4.27 -5.41
C LEU A 40 -4.16 -5.13 -4.34
N LEU A 41 -3.06 -5.77 -4.73
CA LEU A 41 -2.33 -6.77 -3.94
C LEU A 41 -1.21 -6.14 -3.11
N THR A 42 -0.96 -6.72 -1.94
CA THR A 42 0.21 -6.38 -1.11
C THR A 42 1.39 -7.26 -1.53
N VAL A 43 2.54 -6.64 -1.77
CA VAL A 43 3.82 -7.29 -1.96
C VAL A 43 4.66 -7.02 -0.71
N PHE A 44 4.75 -8.00 0.17
CA PHE A 44 5.44 -7.85 1.46
C PHE A 44 6.89 -7.40 1.27
N GLY A 45 7.30 -6.38 2.03
CA GLY A 45 8.64 -5.79 1.94
C GLY A 45 8.88 -4.90 0.70
N VAL A 46 7.88 -4.71 -0.16
CA VAL A 46 8.01 -3.90 -1.38
C VAL A 46 6.92 -2.81 -1.46
N GLY A 47 5.66 -3.16 -1.18
CA GLY A 47 4.55 -2.21 -1.25
C GLY A 47 3.29 -2.83 -1.84
N TYR A 48 2.70 -2.16 -2.83
CA TYR A 48 1.40 -2.52 -3.41
C TYR A 48 1.46 -2.58 -4.93
N ARG A 49 0.73 -3.51 -5.54
CA ARG A 49 0.64 -3.64 -7.01
C ARG A 49 -0.78 -3.94 -7.47
N PHE A 50 -1.09 -3.56 -8.70
CA PHE A 50 -2.29 -4.06 -9.35
C PHE A 50 -2.13 -5.53 -9.77
N ALA A 51 -3.23 -6.28 -9.72
CA ALA A 51 -3.28 -7.60 -10.29
C ALA A 51 -3.12 -7.50 -11.82
N GLU A 52 -2.33 -8.42 -12.37
CA GLU A 52 -2.19 -8.53 -13.81
C GLU A 52 -3.47 -9.11 -14.40
N PRO A 53 -3.93 -8.61 -15.57
CA PRO A 53 -4.99 -9.28 -16.29
C PRO A 53 -4.52 -10.71 -16.63
N PRO A 54 -5.44 -11.70 -16.65
CA PRO A 54 -5.08 -13.05 -17.04
C PRO A 54 -4.41 -13.01 -18.42
N ALA A 55 -3.32 -13.76 -18.57
CA ALA A 55 -2.66 -13.87 -19.86
C ALA A 55 -3.69 -14.33 -20.92
N PRO A 56 -3.70 -13.73 -22.12
CA PRO A 56 -4.53 -14.24 -23.20
C PRO A 56 -4.09 -15.67 -23.50
N GLY A 57 -5.04 -16.61 -23.39
CA GLY A 57 -4.86 -17.99 -23.85
C GLY A 57 -5.04 -18.12 -25.35
#